data_AF-A0A955RC91-F1
#
_entry.id   AF-A0A955RC91-F1
#
_cell.length_a   1.000
_cell.length_b   1.000
_cell.length_c   1.000
_cell.angle_alpha   90.00
_cell.angle_beta   90.00
_cell.angle_gamma   90.00
#
_symmetry.space_group_name_H-M   'P 1'
#
loop_
_entity.id
_entity.type
_entity.pdbx_description
1 polymer ?
#
loop_
_entity_poly.entity_id
_entity_poly.type
_entity_poly.pdbx_seq_one_letter_code
_entity_poly.pdbx_strand_id
1 'polypeptide(L)'
;GGSPYAIPPDNPFASGGGRPEIYAWGLRNPWRYSFDAATGDLWLADVGQDRIEEIDLVRLGGNYGWNRMEGDACYAAPNCNPTGLELPVVTMDHSEGHNSVTGGVVYRGSAIPDLVGRYVWADYSSGQIFALGEDPVTGDPVRMDLLPTGIDPTHVGAGADGELIFVSRNNGLYRLEPTGNPGPSTFPQTLEETGCFDATGGPLPMLVPFEVAHPFWSDGADKERFLAIPDGARMTVDAEGRVVFPLGSVLVKQFRVSGKKVETRLLVRHDDGAWAGYAWAWDDTGTAATLLAGAQTVTGGAGEDWRVPSRAECLRCHNLDGGQPLGPRIDQLDIDATQANGWVENQIDELVRLDMMEAPASRPGALVALDSTAPVEERARAWLDVNCAFCHLPAGPGGGTLDLRVETPLASTGMCAAPERGDLGITGALVVTPGDPSLSILSSRIGRRDVHMMPPLGTTQVDVVGSGVVDQWITELTSCP
;
A
#
# COMPACT_ATOMS: atom_id res chain seq x y z
N GLY A 1 -36.52 -34.58 -21.32
CA GLY A 1 -35.72 -33.36 -21.43
C GLY A 1 -34.29 -33.76 -21.73
N GLY A 2 -33.59 -33.05 -22.61
CA GLY A 2 -32.17 -33.32 -22.89
C GLY A 2 -31.27 -32.94 -21.72
N SER A 3 -30.00 -33.37 -21.79
CA SER A 3 -28.96 -32.93 -20.85
C SER A 3 -28.75 -31.41 -20.97
N PRO A 4 -28.55 -30.66 -19.87
CA PRO A 4 -28.45 -29.20 -19.89
C PRO A 4 -27.16 -28.65 -20.55
N TYR A 5 -26.19 -29.52 -20.85
CA TYR A 5 -24.95 -29.20 -21.56
C TYR A 5 -24.46 -30.41 -22.37
N ALA A 6 -23.49 -30.19 -23.25
CA ALA A 6 -22.75 -31.24 -23.96
C ALA A 6 -21.26 -31.15 -23.64
N ILE A 7 -20.55 -32.27 -23.72
CA ILE A 7 -19.08 -32.32 -23.57
C ILE A 7 -18.45 -32.11 -24.95
N PRO A 8 -17.65 -31.05 -25.15
CA PRO A 8 -16.83 -30.91 -26.35
C PRO A 8 -15.90 -32.12 -26.50
N PRO A 9 -15.84 -32.76 -27.67
CA PRO A 9 -15.05 -33.98 -27.87
C PRO A 9 -13.54 -33.75 -27.77
N ASP A 10 -13.11 -32.50 -27.86
CA ASP A 10 -11.74 -32.02 -27.72
C ASP A 10 -11.37 -31.65 -26.27
N ASN A 11 -12.30 -31.75 -25.32
CA ASN A 11 -11.95 -31.59 -23.90
C ASN A 11 -10.90 -32.64 -23.48
N PRO A 12 -9.90 -32.26 -22.66
CA PRO A 12 -8.76 -33.11 -22.32
C PRO A 12 -9.14 -34.45 -21.70
N PHE A 13 -10.28 -34.53 -21.00
CA PHE A 13 -10.77 -35.74 -20.34
C PHE A 13 -12.07 -36.29 -20.94
N ALA A 14 -12.43 -35.89 -22.16
CA ALA A 14 -13.64 -36.37 -22.84
C ALA A 14 -13.68 -37.91 -22.96
N SER A 15 -12.52 -38.55 -23.13
CA SER A 15 -12.37 -40.00 -23.22
C SER A 15 -12.08 -40.71 -21.89
N GLY A 16 -12.06 -40.00 -20.76
CA GLY A 16 -11.72 -40.52 -19.43
C GLY A 16 -10.36 -40.02 -18.90
N GLY A 17 -10.00 -40.45 -17.68
CA GLY A 17 -8.79 -39.97 -16.98
C GLY A 17 -9.02 -38.73 -16.11
N GLY A 18 -10.22 -38.16 -16.14
CA GLY A 18 -10.64 -37.01 -15.35
C GLY A 18 -12.13 -36.74 -15.54
N ARG A 19 -12.62 -35.60 -15.04
CA ARG A 19 -13.98 -35.14 -15.31
C ARG A 19 -14.04 -34.56 -16.73
N PRO A 20 -14.93 -35.04 -17.61
CA PRO A 20 -14.97 -34.63 -19.02
C PRO A 20 -15.29 -33.14 -19.21
N GLU A 21 -15.81 -32.46 -18.19
CA GLU A 21 -16.12 -31.03 -18.19
C GLU A 21 -14.87 -30.14 -18.05
N ILE A 22 -13.73 -30.67 -17.59
CA ILE A 22 -12.53 -29.87 -17.31
C ILE A 22 -11.94 -29.36 -18.63
N TYR A 23 -11.83 -28.04 -18.76
CA TYR A 23 -11.17 -27.34 -19.87
C TYR A 23 -9.68 -27.14 -19.61
N ALA A 24 -9.31 -26.71 -18.40
CA ALA A 24 -7.95 -26.49 -17.92
C ALA A 24 -7.91 -26.73 -16.40
N TRP A 25 -6.71 -26.91 -15.82
CA TRP A 25 -6.53 -27.14 -14.39
C TRP A 25 -5.21 -26.55 -13.87
N GLY A 26 -4.96 -26.66 -12.57
CA GLY A 26 -3.72 -26.17 -11.95
C GLY A 26 -3.75 -24.68 -11.58
N LEU A 27 -4.92 -24.07 -11.53
CA LEU A 27 -5.13 -22.71 -11.00
C LEU A 27 -5.34 -22.76 -9.47
N ARG A 28 -5.00 -21.69 -8.75
CA ARG A 28 -5.10 -21.59 -7.28
C ARG A 28 -6.38 -20.91 -6.83
N ASN A 29 -6.54 -19.65 -7.20
CA ASN A 29 -7.66 -18.77 -6.87
C ASN A 29 -7.96 -17.84 -8.06
N PRO A 30 -8.55 -18.40 -9.15
CA PRO A 30 -8.90 -17.64 -10.33
C PRO A 30 -9.98 -16.60 -10.00
N TRP A 31 -9.55 -15.36 -9.76
CA TRP A 31 -10.41 -14.32 -9.19
C TRP A 31 -11.33 -13.72 -10.24
N ARG A 32 -10.77 -13.35 -11.40
CA ARG A 32 -11.54 -12.89 -12.56
C ARG A 32 -10.89 -13.35 -13.85
N TYR A 33 -11.73 -13.50 -14.87
CA TYR A 33 -11.31 -13.78 -16.23
C TYR A 33 -12.16 -12.98 -17.22
N SER A 34 -11.65 -12.81 -18.44
CA SER A 34 -12.37 -12.23 -19.55
C SER A 34 -11.98 -12.91 -20.86
N PHE A 35 -12.93 -12.92 -21.80
CA PHE A 35 -12.63 -13.30 -23.17
C PHE A 35 -12.38 -12.05 -23.98
N ASP A 36 -11.30 -12.06 -24.75
CA ASP A 36 -11.14 -11.08 -25.81
C ASP A 36 -12.15 -11.37 -26.92
N ALA A 37 -13.09 -10.46 -27.14
CA ALA A 37 -14.13 -10.62 -28.14
C ALA A 37 -13.58 -10.73 -29.58
N ALA A 38 -12.35 -10.27 -29.85
CA ALA A 38 -11.75 -10.31 -31.17
C ALA A 38 -11.05 -11.66 -31.47
N THR A 39 -10.34 -12.22 -30.50
CA THR A 39 -9.54 -13.45 -30.71
C THR A 39 -10.15 -14.70 -30.08
N GLY A 40 -11.05 -14.54 -29.09
CA GLY A 40 -11.55 -15.61 -28.25
C GLY A 40 -10.56 -16.06 -27.16
N ASP A 41 -9.45 -15.35 -26.98
CA ASP A 41 -8.48 -15.65 -25.94
C ASP A 41 -9.08 -15.44 -24.54
N LEU A 42 -8.88 -16.43 -23.66
CA LEU A 42 -9.30 -16.38 -22.27
C LEU A 42 -8.15 -15.87 -21.41
N TRP A 43 -8.27 -14.63 -20.94
CA TRP A 43 -7.34 -14.04 -19.98
C TRP A 43 -7.86 -14.24 -18.56
N LEU A 44 -6.98 -14.58 -17.64
CA LEU A 44 -7.35 -14.90 -16.27
C LEU A 44 -6.34 -14.28 -15.30
N ALA A 45 -6.83 -13.75 -14.19
CA ALA A 45 -6.01 -13.35 -13.06
C ALA A 45 -6.15 -14.37 -11.94
N ASP A 46 -5.03 -15.00 -11.59
CA ASP A 46 -4.95 -15.98 -10.52
C ASP A 46 -4.24 -15.35 -9.32
N VAL A 47 -4.95 -15.31 -8.19
CA VAL A 47 -4.43 -14.70 -6.96
C VAL A 47 -3.57 -15.72 -6.24
N GLY A 48 -2.32 -15.35 -6.00
CA GLY A 48 -1.31 -16.16 -5.33
C GLY A 48 -1.71 -16.59 -3.92
N GLN A 49 -0.86 -17.41 -3.33
CA GLN A 49 -1.04 -17.82 -1.95
C GLN A 49 -0.42 -16.79 -1.00
N ASP A 50 0.87 -16.49 -1.16
CA ASP A 50 1.62 -15.62 -0.25
C ASP A 50 2.71 -14.75 -0.93
N ARG A 51 3.09 -14.99 -2.20
CA ARG A 51 4.29 -14.35 -2.80
C ARG A 51 4.08 -13.68 -4.14
N ILE A 52 3.31 -14.29 -5.04
CA ILE A 52 3.24 -13.84 -6.45
C ILE A 52 1.80 -13.87 -6.93
N GLU A 53 1.36 -12.76 -7.51
CA GLU A 53 0.13 -12.66 -8.29
C GLU A 53 0.44 -12.91 -9.77
N GLU A 54 -0.51 -13.47 -10.54
CA GLU A 54 -0.25 -13.84 -11.94
C GLU A 54 -1.40 -13.54 -12.91
N ILE A 55 -1.02 -13.29 -14.16
CA ILE A 55 -1.92 -13.18 -15.32
C ILE A 55 -1.65 -14.33 -16.28
N ASP A 56 -2.67 -15.13 -16.52
CA ASP A 56 -2.63 -16.30 -17.39
C ASP A 56 -3.40 -16.08 -18.69
N LEU A 57 -2.88 -16.71 -19.72
CA LEU A 57 -3.59 -16.93 -20.97
C LEU A 57 -4.06 -18.38 -21.01
N VAL A 58 -5.34 -18.59 -20.71
CA VAL A 58 -5.89 -19.93 -20.46
C VAL A 58 -6.10 -20.69 -21.76
N ARG A 59 -5.44 -21.83 -21.90
CA ARG A 59 -5.49 -22.70 -23.08
C ARG A 59 -6.19 -24.02 -22.77
N LEU A 60 -6.85 -24.58 -23.79
CA LEU A 60 -7.48 -25.89 -23.71
C LEU A 60 -6.44 -26.96 -23.32
N GLY A 61 -6.71 -27.70 -22.25
CA GLY A 61 -5.81 -28.72 -21.71
C GLY A 61 -4.61 -28.17 -20.93
N GLY A 62 -4.54 -26.85 -20.70
CA GLY A 62 -3.46 -26.21 -19.96
C GLY A 62 -3.43 -26.63 -18.49
N ASN A 63 -2.22 -26.78 -17.95
CA ASN A 63 -1.96 -27.04 -16.54
C ASN A 63 -1.11 -25.92 -15.93
N TYR A 64 -1.73 -25.09 -15.10
CA TYR A 64 -1.13 -23.88 -14.52
C TYR A 64 -0.32 -24.16 -13.24
N GLY A 65 -0.17 -25.43 -12.86
CA GLY A 65 0.90 -25.85 -11.97
C GLY A 65 0.64 -25.75 -10.48
N TRP A 66 -0.47 -25.16 -10.01
CA TRP A 66 -0.80 -25.14 -8.59
C TRP A 66 -0.99 -26.57 -8.03
N ASN A 67 -0.42 -26.94 -6.86
CA ASN A 67 0.36 -26.14 -5.91
C ASN A 67 1.88 -26.33 -6.01
N ARG A 68 2.39 -26.75 -7.18
CA ARG A 68 3.82 -26.87 -7.45
C ARG A 68 4.45 -25.49 -7.71
N MET A 69 3.78 -24.69 -8.53
CA MET A 69 4.16 -23.32 -8.88
C MET A 69 3.25 -22.33 -8.16
N GLU A 70 3.77 -21.13 -7.93
CA GLU A 70 3.03 -19.90 -7.62
C GLU A 70 3.67 -18.82 -8.48
N GLY A 71 2.98 -18.35 -9.52
CA GLY A 71 3.66 -17.59 -10.57
C GLY A 71 4.60 -18.49 -11.38
N ASP A 72 5.76 -17.92 -11.69
CA ASP A 72 6.89 -18.58 -12.33
C ASP A 72 7.89 -19.18 -11.32
N ALA A 73 7.55 -19.17 -10.02
CA ALA A 73 8.41 -19.66 -8.95
C ALA A 73 7.86 -20.94 -8.29
N CYS A 74 8.76 -21.74 -7.74
CA CYS A 74 8.36 -22.93 -6.99
C CYS A 74 7.69 -22.57 -5.65
N TYR A 75 6.60 -23.27 -5.32
CA TYR A 75 5.85 -23.09 -4.07
C TYR A 75 6.13 -24.20 -3.05
N ALA A 76 5.58 -25.39 -3.25
CA ALA A 76 5.61 -26.46 -2.24
C ALA A 76 7.00 -27.08 -1.99
N ALA A 77 7.97 -26.84 -2.87
CA ALA A 77 9.34 -27.34 -2.74
C ALA A 77 10.33 -26.35 -3.37
N PRO A 78 11.57 -26.23 -2.85
CA PRO A 78 12.56 -25.27 -3.35
C PRO A 78 13.06 -25.58 -4.77
N ASN A 79 12.92 -26.84 -5.22
CA ASN A 79 13.26 -27.28 -6.56
C ASN A 79 12.05 -28.02 -7.15
N CYS A 80 11.38 -27.39 -8.09
CA CYS A 80 10.23 -27.94 -8.78
C CYS A 80 10.48 -27.98 -10.29
N ASN A 81 9.86 -28.95 -10.97
CA ASN A 81 10.00 -29.08 -12.42
C ASN A 81 8.79 -28.43 -13.12
N PRO A 82 8.98 -27.37 -13.92
CA PRO A 82 7.92 -26.72 -14.68
C PRO A 82 7.57 -27.43 -15.99
N THR A 83 8.26 -28.52 -16.33
CA THR A 83 8.01 -29.26 -17.58
C THR A 83 6.54 -29.71 -17.67
N GLY A 84 5.87 -29.32 -18.76
CA GLY A 84 4.47 -29.64 -19.03
C GLY A 84 3.47 -28.76 -18.29
N LEU A 85 3.92 -27.63 -17.71
CA LEU A 85 3.07 -26.59 -17.17
C LEU A 85 3.00 -25.42 -18.15
N GLU A 86 1.86 -24.73 -18.12
CA GLU A 86 1.71 -23.41 -18.72
C GLU A 86 2.13 -22.38 -17.68
N LEU A 87 3.14 -21.57 -17.98
CA LEU A 87 3.58 -20.49 -17.11
C LEU A 87 2.76 -19.22 -17.38
N PRO A 88 2.60 -18.36 -16.36
CA PRO A 88 1.87 -17.11 -16.54
C PRO A 88 2.55 -16.19 -17.56
N VAL A 89 1.74 -15.35 -18.18
CA VAL A 89 2.20 -14.32 -19.14
C VAL A 89 2.94 -13.21 -18.40
N VAL A 90 2.46 -12.85 -17.21
CA VAL A 90 3.07 -11.84 -16.33
C VAL A 90 2.91 -12.28 -14.88
N THR A 91 3.96 -12.07 -14.08
CA THR A 91 3.95 -12.23 -12.62
C THR A 91 4.17 -10.88 -11.93
N MET A 92 3.66 -10.76 -10.70
CA MET A 92 3.84 -9.58 -9.85
C MET A 92 4.16 -10.03 -8.43
N ASP A 93 5.31 -9.59 -7.91
CA ASP A 93 5.78 -10.01 -6.58
C ASP A 93 5.13 -9.16 -5.48
N HIS A 94 4.72 -9.81 -4.39
CA HIS A 94 4.07 -9.13 -3.25
C HIS A 94 5.01 -8.13 -2.55
N SER A 95 6.33 -8.28 -2.69
CA SER A 95 7.32 -7.33 -2.19
C SER A 95 7.34 -5.99 -2.95
N GLU A 96 6.73 -5.94 -4.14
CA GLU A 96 6.45 -4.69 -4.86
C GLU A 96 5.11 -4.05 -4.42
N GLY A 97 4.35 -4.78 -3.61
CA GLY A 97 3.07 -4.36 -3.04
C GLY A 97 1.84 -4.76 -3.84
N HIS A 98 1.99 -5.66 -4.82
CA HIS A 98 0.92 -6.25 -5.61
C HIS A 98 0.50 -7.58 -5.00
N ASN A 99 -0.56 -7.57 -4.19
CA ASN A 99 -0.90 -8.72 -3.34
C ASN A 99 -2.35 -9.19 -3.55
N SER A 100 -3.05 -8.65 -4.55
CA SER A 100 -4.42 -9.04 -4.88
C SER A 100 -4.77 -8.60 -6.31
N VAL A 101 -4.34 -9.36 -7.30
CA VAL A 101 -4.67 -9.08 -8.70
C VAL A 101 -6.18 -9.18 -8.91
N THR A 102 -6.76 -8.12 -9.48
CA THR A 102 -8.21 -8.03 -9.70
C THR A 102 -8.63 -8.66 -11.01
N GLY A 103 -7.72 -8.73 -11.98
CA GLY A 103 -8.01 -9.09 -13.36
C GLY A 103 -8.43 -7.90 -14.21
N GLY A 104 -8.79 -8.21 -15.45
CA GLY A 104 -8.76 -7.24 -16.53
C GLY A 104 -9.57 -7.62 -17.75
N VAL A 105 -9.47 -6.78 -18.77
CA VAL A 105 -10.04 -6.99 -20.10
C VAL A 105 -9.06 -6.56 -21.17
N VAL A 106 -9.16 -7.15 -22.37
CA VAL A 106 -8.47 -6.61 -23.54
C VAL A 106 -9.16 -5.32 -23.97
N TYR A 107 -8.40 -4.23 -24.05
CA TYR A 107 -8.95 -2.93 -24.43
C TYR A 107 -9.31 -2.89 -25.90
N ARG A 108 -10.56 -2.52 -26.19
CA ARG A 108 -11.14 -2.43 -27.54
C ARG A 108 -11.79 -1.07 -27.81
N GLY A 109 -11.60 -0.11 -26.91
CA GLY A 109 -12.01 1.28 -27.10
C GLY A 109 -11.15 1.99 -28.15
N SER A 110 -11.44 3.26 -28.37
CA SER A 110 -10.79 4.11 -29.35
C SER A 110 -10.17 5.38 -28.76
N ALA A 111 -10.53 5.74 -27.52
CA ALA A 111 -10.03 6.93 -26.87
C ALA A 111 -8.53 6.84 -26.54
N ILE A 112 -7.99 5.63 -26.32
CA ILE A 112 -6.59 5.39 -25.94
C ILE A 112 -5.92 4.44 -26.95
N PRO A 113 -5.52 4.92 -28.14
CA PRO A 113 -5.01 4.07 -29.21
C PRO A 113 -3.87 3.12 -28.81
N ASP A 114 -2.97 3.56 -27.93
CA ASP A 114 -1.79 2.79 -27.50
C ASP A 114 -2.15 1.54 -26.68
N LEU A 115 -3.37 1.48 -26.12
CA LEU A 115 -3.86 0.32 -25.38
C LEU A 115 -4.62 -0.67 -26.24
N VAL A 116 -4.96 -0.33 -27.50
CA VAL A 116 -5.85 -1.17 -28.32
C VAL A 116 -5.24 -2.56 -28.52
N GLY A 117 -5.98 -3.59 -28.08
CA GLY A 117 -5.54 -4.99 -28.14
C GLY A 117 -4.64 -5.44 -27.00
N ARG A 118 -4.27 -4.56 -26.07
CA ARG A 118 -3.54 -4.93 -24.85
C ARG A 118 -4.52 -5.40 -23.78
N TYR A 119 -4.13 -6.43 -23.03
CA TYR A 119 -4.82 -6.78 -21.79
C TYR A 119 -4.51 -5.73 -20.73
N VAL A 120 -5.54 -5.15 -20.13
CA VAL A 120 -5.44 -4.10 -19.10
C VAL A 120 -6.06 -4.62 -17.81
N TRP A 121 -5.31 -4.59 -16.72
CA TRP A 121 -5.73 -5.12 -15.42
C TRP A 121 -5.38 -4.18 -14.28
N ALA A 122 -5.90 -4.50 -13.10
CA ALA A 122 -5.61 -3.77 -11.87
C ALA A 122 -5.24 -4.71 -10.73
N ASP A 123 -4.60 -4.15 -9.71
CA ASP A 123 -4.37 -4.78 -8.40
C ASP A 123 -5.14 -4.02 -7.32
N TYR A 124 -5.89 -4.76 -6.49
CA TYR A 124 -6.76 -4.20 -5.46
C TYR A 124 -5.95 -3.53 -4.35
N SER A 125 -4.81 -4.13 -3.96
CA SER A 125 -4.03 -3.70 -2.79
C SER A 125 -3.22 -2.42 -3.02
N SER A 126 -2.71 -2.25 -4.23
CA SER A 126 -1.90 -1.10 -4.65
C SER A 126 -2.69 -0.02 -5.37
N GLY A 127 -3.87 -0.35 -5.89
CA GLY A 127 -4.61 0.55 -6.77
C GLY A 127 -3.90 0.84 -8.08
N GLN A 128 -2.89 0.04 -8.44
CA GLN A 128 -2.13 0.21 -9.67
C GLN A 128 -2.91 -0.38 -10.86
N ILE A 129 -2.93 0.36 -11.96
CA ILE A 129 -3.42 -0.11 -13.26
C ILE A 129 -2.22 -0.45 -14.14
N PHE A 130 -2.33 -1.56 -14.85
CA PHE A 130 -1.30 -2.12 -15.71
C PHE A 130 -1.86 -2.46 -17.09
N ALA A 131 -0.97 -2.55 -18.07
CA ALA A 131 -1.27 -3.13 -19.37
C ALA A 131 -0.20 -4.11 -19.81
N LEU A 132 -0.55 -4.98 -20.74
CA LEU A 132 0.39 -5.92 -21.34
C LEU A 132 1.27 -5.16 -22.33
N GLY A 133 2.54 -5.03 -21.96
CA GLY A 133 3.63 -4.51 -22.76
C GLY A 133 4.33 -5.59 -23.57
N GLU A 134 5.34 -5.18 -24.32
CA GLU A 134 6.24 -6.07 -25.04
C GLU A 134 7.67 -5.55 -24.82
N ASP A 135 8.60 -6.44 -24.46
CA ASP A 135 9.99 -6.08 -24.28
C ASP A 135 10.56 -5.61 -25.64
N PRO A 136 11.16 -4.41 -25.72
CA PRO A 136 11.60 -3.85 -27.00
C PRO A 136 12.79 -4.59 -27.62
N VAL A 137 13.46 -5.48 -26.86
CA VAL A 137 14.61 -6.27 -27.30
C VAL A 137 14.20 -7.70 -27.63
N THR A 138 13.48 -8.37 -26.73
CA THR A 138 13.15 -9.79 -26.89
C THR A 138 11.80 -10.03 -27.57
N GLY A 139 10.88 -9.05 -27.51
CA GLY A 139 9.50 -9.23 -27.94
C GLY A 139 8.65 -10.03 -26.95
N ASP A 140 9.18 -10.34 -25.77
CA ASP A 140 8.44 -11.10 -24.76
C ASP A 140 7.37 -10.23 -24.11
N PRO A 141 6.23 -10.81 -23.68
CA PRO A 141 5.23 -10.08 -22.92
C PRO A 141 5.83 -9.56 -21.61
N VAL A 142 5.57 -8.29 -21.29
CA VAL A 142 6.01 -7.68 -20.03
C VAL A 142 4.88 -6.88 -19.38
N ARG A 143 4.97 -6.65 -18.07
CA ARG A 143 4.12 -5.69 -17.38
C ARG A 143 4.48 -4.26 -17.80
N MET A 144 3.48 -3.47 -18.15
CA MET A 144 3.61 -2.02 -18.33
C MET A 144 2.75 -1.31 -17.27
N ASP A 145 3.41 -0.56 -16.39
CA ASP A 145 2.74 0.20 -15.34
C ASP A 145 2.09 1.45 -15.96
N LEU A 146 0.76 1.57 -15.87
CA LEU A 146 0.04 2.72 -16.45
C LEU A 146 -0.09 3.88 -15.45
N LEU A 147 -0.82 3.67 -14.35
CA LEU A 147 -1.04 4.70 -13.35
C LEU A 147 -1.37 4.11 -11.97
N PRO A 148 -0.82 4.68 -10.89
CA PRO A 148 -1.35 4.47 -9.55
C PRO A 148 -2.58 5.36 -9.36
N THR A 149 -3.68 4.79 -8.84
CA THR A 149 -4.97 5.51 -8.77
C THR A 149 -5.38 5.94 -7.37
N GLY A 150 -4.82 5.32 -6.32
CA GLY A 150 -5.26 5.53 -4.94
C GLY A 150 -6.69 5.04 -4.65
N ILE A 151 -7.35 4.36 -5.60
CA ILE A 151 -8.59 3.60 -5.39
C ILE A 151 -8.25 2.13 -5.14
N ASP A 152 -9.25 1.34 -4.77
CA ASP A 152 -9.18 -0.10 -4.52
C ASP A 152 -10.01 -0.89 -5.57
N PRO A 153 -9.47 -1.11 -6.79
CA PRO A 153 -10.23 -1.73 -7.87
C PRO A 153 -10.69 -3.13 -7.48
N THR A 154 -12.00 -3.37 -7.51
CA THR A 154 -12.60 -4.69 -7.31
C THR A 154 -13.05 -5.31 -8.62
N HIS A 155 -13.17 -4.51 -9.69
CA HIS A 155 -13.49 -4.97 -11.04
C HIS A 155 -12.88 -4.04 -12.09
N VAL A 156 -12.46 -4.64 -13.20
CA VAL A 156 -12.11 -3.97 -14.45
C VAL A 156 -13.00 -4.55 -15.55
N GLY A 157 -13.64 -3.68 -16.31
CA GLY A 157 -14.52 -4.04 -17.40
C GLY A 157 -14.42 -3.06 -18.56
N ALA A 158 -15.22 -3.31 -19.59
CA ALA A 158 -15.38 -2.41 -20.73
C ALA A 158 -16.82 -1.92 -20.80
N GLY A 159 -17.00 -0.63 -21.08
CA GLY A 159 -18.28 -0.06 -21.47
C GLY A 159 -18.75 -0.58 -22.83
N ALA A 160 -19.98 -0.23 -23.21
CA ALA A 160 -20.52 -0.58 -24.54
C ALA A 160 -19.75 0.07 -25.70
N ASP A 161 -18.98 1.12 -25.41
CA ASP A 161 -18.06 1.82 -26.29
C ASP A 161 -16.64 1.20 -26.33
N GLY A 162 -16.41 0.11 -25.58
CA GLY A 162 -15.10 -0.54 -25.45
C GLY A 162 -14.15 0.14 -24.48
N GLU A 163 -14.59 1.21 -23.82
CA GLU A 163 -13.76 2.05 -22.96
C GLU A 163 -13.66 1.46 -21.55
N LEU A 164 -12.51 1.62 -20.88
CA LEU A 164 -12.25 0.94 -19.62
C LEU A 164 -13.05 1.55 -18.47
N ILE A 165 -13.71 0.67 -17.73
CA ILE A 165 -14.47 0.99 -16.54
C ILE A 165 -13.87 0.23 -15.36
N PHE A 166 -13.66 0.93 -14.25
CA PHE A 166 -13.17 0.38 -12.99
C PHE A 166 -14.24 0.54 -11.92
N VAL A 167 -14.37 -0.46 -11.05
CA VAL A 167 -15.26 -0.40 -9.89
C VAL A 167 -14.40 -0.44 -8.64
N SER A 168 -14.51 0.56 -7.79
CA SER A 168 -13.90 0.59 -6.46
C SER A 168 -14.90 0.11 -5.41
N ARG A 169 -14.42 -0.56 -4.35
CA ARG A 169 -15.29 -1.06 -3.27
C ARG A 169 -16.02 0.08 -2.57
N ASN A 170 -15.33 1.20 -2.37
CA ASN A 170 -15.79 2.30 -1.52
C ASN A 170 -16.06 3.59 -2.32
N ASN A 171 -15.52 3.73 -3.53
CA ASN A 171 -15.52 5.00 -4.27
C ASN A 171 -16.21 4.96 -5.65
N GLY A 172 -16.98 3.91 -5.94
CA GLY A 172 -17.92 3.90 -7.07
C GLY A 172 -17.33 3.47 -8.42
N LEU A 173 -17.83 4.04 -9.51
CA LEU A 173 -17.51 3.67 -10.89
C LEU A 173 -16.61 4.72 -11.53
N TYR A 174 -15.48 4.30 -12.08
CA TYR A 174 -14.47 5.15 -12.72
C TYR A 174 -14.30 4.78 -14.18
N ARG A 175 -13.93 5.75 -15.02
CA ARG A 175 -13.53 5.53 -16.41
C ARG A 175 -12.10 5.99 -16.59
N LEU A 176 -11.28 5.21 -17.29
CA LEU A 176 -9.96 5.67 -17.70
C LEU A 176 -10.11 6.59 -18.90
N GLU A 177 -9.69 7.83 -18.75
CA GLU A 177 -9.76 8.85 -19.80
C GLU A 177 -8.33 9.25 -20.22
N PRO A 178 -8.06 9.41 -21.52
CA PRO A 178 -6.78 9.93 -21.99
C PRO A 178 -6.64 11.39 -21.58
N THR A 179 -5.59 11.72 -20.84
CA THR A 179 -5.21 13.12 -20.54
C THR A 179 -4.27 13.67 -21.63
N GLY A 180 -4.62 13.49 -22.90
CA GLY A 180 -3.72 13.77 -24.03
C GLY A 180 -2.40 12.99 -23.90
N ASN A 181 -1.41 13.28 -24.76
CA ASN A 181 -0.04 12.93 -24.38
C ASN A 181 0.29 13.77 -23.16
N PRO A 182 0.57 13.19 -21.99
CA PRO A 182 1.24 13.98 -20.97
C PRO A 182 2.49 14.52 -21.67
N GLY A 183 2.68 15.85 -21.63
CA GLY A 183 3.99 16.38 -21.95
C GLY A 183 5.05 15.63 -21.14
N PRO A 184 6.34 15.69 -21.52
CA PRO A 184 7.40 15.18 -20.64
C PRO A 184 7.11 15.66 -19.22
N SER A 185 7.14 14.72 -18.26
CA SER A 185 6.80 15.00 -16.86
C SER A 185 7.40 16.34 -16.47
N THR A 186 6.56 17.33 -16.24
CA THR A 186 6.99 18.64 -15.76
C THR A 186 7.34 18.60 -14.28
N PHE A 187 7.15 17.44 -13.65
CA PHE A 187 7.56 17.26 -12.27
C PHE A 187 9.09 17.34 -12.17
N PRO A 188 9.60 18.16 -11.23
CA PRO A 188 11.01 18.31 -10.91
C PRO A 188 11.80 17.00 -10.83
N GLN A 189 12.96 16.94 -11.49
CA GLN A 189 13.85 15.79 -11.43
C GLN A 189 14.82 15.88 -10.25
N THR A 190 15.23 17.10 -9.89
CA THR A 190 16.08 17.36 -8.72
C THR A 190 15.27 17.91 -7.54
N LEU A 191 15.81 17.75 -6.33
CA LEU A 191 15.22 18.38 -5.14
C LEU A 191 15.20 19.91 -5.24
N GLU A 192 16.20 20.52 -5.88
CA GLU A 192 16.24 21.97 -6.09
C GLU A 192 15.11 22.47 -6.99
N GLU A 193 14.85 21.75 -8.09
CA GLU A 193 13.76 22.07 -9.02
C GLU A 193 12.37 21.99 -8.37
N THR A 194 12.22 21.28 -7.24
CA THR A 194 10.96 21.27 -6.48
C THR A 194 10.63 22.61 -5.82
N GLY A 195 11.61 23.49 -5.65
CA GLY A 195 11.47 24.69 -4.84
C GLY A 195 11.30 24.40 -3.35
N CYS A 196 11.47 23.16 -2.89
CA CYS A 196 11.47 22.79 -1.47
C CYS A 196 12.87 22.82 -0.87
N PHE A 197 13.93 22.67 -1.69
CA PHE A 197 15.31 22.54 -1.23
C PHE A 197 16.27 23.42 -2.03
N ASP A 198 17.41 23.76 -1.42
CA ASP A 198 18.54 24.35 -2.14
C ASP A 198 19.38 23.27 -2.87
N ALA A 199 20.40 23.72 -3.62
CA ALA A 199 21.31 22.85 -4.38
C ALA A 199 22.12 21.86 -3.49
N THR A 200 22.18 22.07 -2.18
CA THR A 200 22.82 21.16 -1.21
C THR A 200 21.83 20.20 -0.56
N GLY A 201 20.54 20.32 -0.91
CA GLY A 201 19.41 19.64 -0.29
C GLY A 201 19.16 20.07 1.15
N GLY A 202 19.47 21.32 1.48
CA GLY A 202 18.96 22.00 2.67
C GLY A 202 17.51 22.46 2.43
N PRO A 203 16.60 22.31 3.41
CA PRO A 203 15.22 22.76 3.26
C PRO A 203 15.15 24.29 3.12
N LEU A 204 14.34 24.78 2.19
CA LEU A 204 14.14 26.22 1.99
C LEU A 204 13.22 26.81 3.08
N PRO A 205 13.33 28.13 3.39
CA PRO A 205 12.57 28.75 4.49
C PRO A 205 11.04 28.69 4.38
N MET A 206 10.50 28.40 3.20
CA MET A 206 9.07 28.19 2.99
C MET A 206 8.56 26.85 3.54
N LEU A 207 9.45 25.90 3.78
CA LEU A 207 9.13 24.64 4.44
C LEU A 207 9.03 24.88 5.95
N VAL A 208 7.82 24.79 6.48
CA VAL A 208 7.58 24.90 7.91
C VAL A 208 7.85 23.54 8.57
N PRO A 209 8.83 23.42 9.48
CA PRO A 209 9.10 22.18 10.15
C PRO A 209 7.93 21.80 11.05
N PHE A 210 7.67 20.51 11.21
CA PHE A 210 6.70 20.05 12.19
C PHE A 210 7.11 18.72 12.83
N GLU A 211 6.67 18.52 14.06
CA GLU A 211 6.86 17.29 14.83
C GLU A 211 5.53 16.55 15.01
N VAL A 212 5.63 15.28 15.40
CA VAL A 212 4.47 14.43 15.70
C VAL A 212 4.63 13.81 17.09
N ALA A 213 3.55 13.76 17.85
CA ALA A 213 3.51 13.23 19.21
C ALA A 213 4.03 11.78 19.31
N HIS A 214 3.69 10.94 18.33
CA HIS A 214 4.09 9.53 18.26
C HIS A 214 4.51 9.18 16.83
N PRO A 215 5.81 9.05 16.54
CA PRO A 215 6.29 8.77 15.19
C PRO A 215 6.04 7.30 14.79
N PHE A 216 5.61 7.08 13.55
CA PHE A 216 5.49 5.72 13.00
C PHE A 216 6.86 5.01 12.94
N TRP A 217 6.88 3.69 13.10
CA TRP A 217 8.09 2.88 13.03
C TRP A 217 8.61 2.78 11.59
N SER A 218 9.91 3.02 11.42
CA SER A 218 10.59 2.87 10.12
C SER A 218 12.05 2.51 10.34
N ASP A 219 12.29 1.30 10.87
CA ASP A 219 13.62 0.70 11.04
C ASP A 219 14.63 1.59 11.78
N GLY A 220 14.16 2.34 12.79
CA GLY A 220 15.00 3.23 13.59
C GLY A 220 15.47 4.50 12.86
N ALA A 221 14.95 4.81 11.66
CA ALA A 221 15.32 6.02 10.95
C ALA A 221 14.84 7.29 11.66
N ASP A 222 15.74 8.26 11.80
CA ASP A 222 15.42 9.62 12.20
C ASP A 222 14.65 10.30 11.05
N LYS A 223 13.66 11.12 11.41
CA LYS A 223 12.75 11.76 10.45
C LYS A 223 12.61 13.24 10.76
N GLU A 224 13.10 14.07 9.85
CA GLU A 224 12.77 15.49 9.80
C GLU A 224 11.52 15.64 8.93
N ARG A 225 10.55 16.46 9.35
CA ARG A 225 9.30 16.66 8.61
C ARG A 225 9.05 18.13 8.38
N PHE A 226 8.50 18.42 7.20
CA PHE A 226 8.12 19.77 6.83
C PHE A 226 6.80 19.78 6.08
N LEU A 227 6.12 20.92 6.11
CA LEU A 227 4.94 21.18 5.31
C LEU A 227 5.08 22.52 4.59
N ALA A 228 4.46 22.61 3.41
CA ALA A 228 4.22 23.85 2.70
C ALA A 228 2.80 23.82 2.13
N ILE A 229 2.12 24.96 2.16
CA ILE A 229 0.80 25.16 1.55
C ILE A 229 0.86 26.40 0.64
N PRO A 230 -0.05 26.54 -0.34
CA PRO A 230 -0.08 27.74 -1.19
C PRO A 230 -0.32 29.03 -0.38
N ASP A 231 0.26 30.12 -0.85
CA ASP A 231 0.10 31.45 -0.24
C ASP A 231 -1.38 31.84 -0.09
N GLY A 232 -1.76 32.25 1.11
CA GLY A 232 -3.13 32.67 1.46
C GLY A 232 -4.15 31.53 1.57
N ALA A 233 -3.72 30.27 1.41
CA ALA A 233 -4.54 29.11 1.70
C ALA A 233 -4.43 28.71 3.18
N ARG A 234 -5.41 27.95 3.68
CA ARG A 234 -5.44 27.45 5.05
C ARG A 234 -5.83 25.99 5.11
N MET A 235 -5.14 25.24 5.95
CA MET A 235 -5.55 23.90 6.34
C MET A 235 -6.78 23.98 7.25
N THR A 236 -7.65 22.98 7.13
CA THR A 236 -8.80 22.79 8.02
C THR A 236 -8.74 21.40 8.67
N VAL A 237 -9.71 21.10 9.53
CA VAL A 237 -9.79 19.81 10.23
C VAL A 237 -11.16 19.21 9.96
N ASP A 238 -11.21 17.95 9.55
CA ASP A 238 -12.46 17.25 9.34
C ASP A 238 -13.07 16.68 10.63
N ALA A 239 -14.23 16.04 10.52
CA ALA A 239 -14.95 15.49 11.68
C ALA A 239 -14.20 14.35 12.37
N GLU A 240 -13.26 13.70 11.68
CA GLU A 240 -12.41 12.63 12.21
C GLU A 240 -11.08 13.16 12.78
N GLY A 241 -10.89 14.48 12.84
CA GLY A 241 -9.67 15.09 13.38
C GLY A 241 -8.47 15.06 12.43
N ARG A 242 -8.69 14.76 11.14
CA ARG A 242 -7.63 14.75 10.12
C ARG A 242 -7.45 16.15 9.56
N VAL A 243 -6.20 16.51 9.28
CA VAL A 243 -5.89 17.79 8.65
C VAL A 243 -6.17 17.71 7.15
N VAL A 244 -7.01 18.61 6.66
CA VAL A 244 -7.35 18.77 5.26
C VAL A 244 -6.45 19.84 4.65
N PHE A 245 -5.63 19.42 3.68
CA PHE A 245 -4.66 20.28 3.03
C PHE A 245 -5.23 20.90 1.73
N PRO A 246 -4.96 22.19 1.47
CA PRO A 246 -5.28 22.82 0.18
C PRO A 246 -4.60 22.13 -1.02
N LEU A 247 -5.17 22.30 -2.21
CA LEU A 247 -4.52 21.92 -3.48
C LEU A 247 -3.18 22.63 -3.61
N GLY A 248 -2.14 21.95 -4.08
CA GLY A 248 -0.77 22.46 -4.15
C GLY A 248 0.05 22.30 -2.87
N SER A 249 -0.50 21.72 -1.80
CA SER A 249 0.26 21.46 -0.57
C SER A 249 1.31 20.37 -0.76
N VAL A 250 2.43 20.50 -0.04
CA VAL A 250 3.54 19.53 -0.06
C VAL A 250 3.88 19.14 1.38
N LEU A 251 3.91 17.84 1.63
CA LEU A 251 4.46 17.26 2.86
C LEU A 251 5.78 16.60 2.56
N VAL A 252 6.78 16.90 3.37
CA VAL A 252 8.16 16.48 3.18
C VAL A 252 8.59 15.63 4.36
N LYS A 253 9.28 14.53 4.07
CA LYS A 253 10.03 13.75 5.06
C LYS A 253 11.47 13.57 4.58
N GLN A 254 12.44 13.85 5.45
CA GLN A 254 13.84 13.53 5.22
C GLN A 254 14.27 12.46 6.23
N PHE A 255 14.75 11.33 5.73
CA PHE A 255 15.11 10.17 6.52
C PHE A 255 16.62 10.08 6.67
N ARG A 256 17.05 9.76 7.90
CA ARG A 256 18.44 9.43 8.20
C ARG A 256 18.52 8.08 8.90
N VAL A 257 19.46 7.25 8.49
CA VAL A 257 19.76 5.97 9.13
C VAL A 257 21.19 6.05 9.65
N SER A 258 21.34 5.91 10.97
CA SER A 258 22.64 6.07 11.64
C SER A 258 23.34 7.39 11.26
N GLY A 259 22.56 8.49 11.24
CA GLY A 259 23.01 9.85 10.92
C GLY A 259 23.19 10.16 9.42
N LYS A 260 23.25 9.14 8.55
CA LYS A 260 23.39 9.31 7.11
C LYS A 260 22.03 9.60 6.47
N LYS A 261 21.95 10.64 5.64
CA LYS A 261 20.76 10.94 4.84
C LYS A 261 20.59 9.86 3.78
N VAL A 262 19.43 9.19 3.75
CA VAL A 262 19.16 8.06 2.84
C VAL A 262 18.01 8.34 1.89
N GLU A 263 17.04 9.14 2.32
CA GLU A 263 15.82 9.40 1.54
C GLU A 263 15.28 10.80 1.80
N THR A 264 14.80 11.45 0.74
CA THR A 264 13.85 12.57 0.84
C THR A 264 12.57 12.18 0.12
N ARG A 265 11.43 12.27 0.81
CA ARG A 265 10.11 11.95 0.27
C ARG A 265 9.18 13.16 0.29
N LEU A 266 8.55 13.43 -0.84
CA LEU A 266 7.47 14.40 -0.97
C LEU A 266 6.15 13.67 -1.17
N LEU A 267 5.12 14.14 -0.49
CA LEU A 267 3.74 13.82 -0.78
C LEU A 267 3.06 15.12 -1.22
N VAL A 268 2.62 15.17 -2.48
CA VAL A 268 2.15 16.39 -3.16
C VAL A 268 0.66 16.28 -3.42
N ARG A 269 -0.09 17.31 -3.02
CA ARG A 269 -1.52 17.46 -3.36
C ARG A 269 -1.62 18.19 -4.70
N HIS A 270 -2.02 17.49 -5.74
CA HIS A 270 -2.11 18.04 -7.09
C HIS A 270 -3.40 18.84 -7.30
N ASP A 271 -3.43 19.63 -8.38
CA ASP A 271 -4.56 20.49 -8.75
C ASP A 271 -5.85 19.73 -9.08
N ASP A 272 -5.73 18.44 -9.44
CA ASP A 272 -6.85 17.52 -9.64
C ASP A 272 -7.41 16.97 -8.33
N GLY A 273 -6.80 17.30 -7.19
CA GLY A 273 -7.17 16.82 -5.87
C GLY A 273 -6.56 15.47 -5.49
N ALA A 274 -5.76 14.84 -6.36
CA ALA A 274 -5.06 13.60 -6.02
C ALA A 274 -3.81 13.89 -5.16
N TRP A 275 -3.41 12.89 -4.38
CA TRP A 275 -2.10 12.87 -3.74
C TRP A 275 -1.14 11.99 -4.55
N ALA A 276 0.11 12.39 -4.69
CA ALA A 276 1.16 11.55 -5.25
C ALA A 276 2.45 11.60 -4.40
N GLY A 277 3.09 10.43 -4.26
CA GLY A 277 4.37 10.28 -3.57
C GLY A 277 5.55 10.32 -4.54
N TYR A 278 6.60 11.04 -4.16
CA TYR A 278 7.87 11.14 -4.88
C TYR A 278 9.02 10.92 -3.90
N ALA A 279 9.94 10.03 -4.24
CA ALA A 279 11.07 9.70 -3.36
C ALA A 279 12.39 9.87 -4.10
N TRP A 280 13.36 10.50 -3.43
CA TRP A 280 14.74 10.62 -3.88
C TRP A 280 15.64 9.77 -2.98
N ALA A 281 16.47 8.94 -3.59
CA ALA A 281 17.53 8.22 -2.91
C ALA A 281 18.78 9.10 -2.85
N TRP A 282 19.35 9.24 -1.64
CA TRP A 282 20.62 9.94 -1.45
C TRP A 282 21.80 9.04 -1.76
N ASP A 283 22.85 9.64 -2.33
CA ASP A 283 24.11 8.97 -2.55
C ASP A 283 24.90 8.74 -1.26
N ASP A 284 25.99 7.96 -1.34
CA ASP A 284 26.77 7.62 -0.15
C ASP A 284 27.44 8.82 0.53
N THR A 285 27.65 9.91 -0.21
CA THR A 285 28.25 11.13 0.31
C THR A 285 27.22 12.07 0.93
N GLY A 286 25.92 11.86 0.67
CA GLY A 286 24.85 12.75 1.10
C GLY A 286 24.86 14.10 0.40
N THR A 287 25.44 14.18 -0.81
CA THR A 287 25.57 15.43 -1.59
C THR A 287 24.69 15.47 -2.82
N ALA A 288 24.21 14.31 -3.29
CA ALA A 288 23.30 14.21 -4.42
C ALA A 288 22.14 13.27 -4.11
N ALA A 289 20.97 13.59 -4.68
CA ALA A 289 19.76 12.78 -4.53
C ALA A 289 19.14 12.52 -5.91
N THR A 290 18.76 11.28 -6.18
CA THR A 290 18.20 10.84 -7.47
C THR A 290 16.73 10.50 -7.31
N LEU A 291 15.87 11.12 -8.12
CA LEU A 291 14.45 10.79 -8.16
C LEU A 291 14.27 9.35 -8.63
N LEU A 292 13.49 8.58 -7.88
CA LEU A 292 13.25 7.18 -8.20
C LEU A 292 12.00 6.99 -9.06
N ALA A 293 12.12 6.09 -10.04
CA ALA A 293 10.99 5.58 -10.82
C ALA A 293 10.30 4.39 -10.13
N GLY A 294 11.04 3.59 -9.37
CA GLY A 294 10.57 2.44 -8.61
C GLY A 294 11.21 2.38 -7.21
N ALA A 295 10.92 1.32 -6.46
CA ALA A 295 11.57 1.13 -5.15
C ALA A 295 13.08 0.87 -5.32
N GLN A 296 13.88 1.29 -4.34
CA GLN A 296 15.33 1.07 -4.34
C GLN A 296 15.86 0.86 -2.92
N THR A 297 16.77 -0.09 -2.75
CA THR A 297 17.55 -0.23 -1.51
C THR A 297 18.81 0.62 -1.58
N VAL A 298 19.07 1.37 -0.51
CA VAL A 298 20.30 2.14 -0.28
C VAL A 298 20.91 1.75 1.06
N THR A 299 22.18 2.10 1.28
CA THR A 299 22.90 1.73 2.50
C THR A 299 22.91 2.88 3.52
N GLY A 300 22.55 2.60 4.77
CA GLY A 300 22.61 3.50 5.92
C GLY A 300 24.03 3.79 6.42
N GLY A 301 24.13 4.62 7.46
CA GLY A 301 25.41 5.10 7.98
C GLY A 301 26.30 4.03 8.61
N ALA A 302 25.73 2.93 9.11
CA ALA A 302 26.46 1.81 9.69
C ALA A 302 26.40 0.53 8.82
N GLY A 303 26.02 0.67 7.55
CA GLY A 303 25.93 -0.45 6.59
C GLY A 303 24.58 -1.16 6.57
N GLU A 304 23.55 -0.60 7.21
CA GLU A 304 22.20 -1.17 7.23
C GLU A 304 21.50 -0.96 5.87
N ASP A 305 20.64 -1.89 5.47
CA ASP A 305 19.80 -1.70 4.30
C ASP A 305 18.63 -0.75 4.63
N TRP A 306 18.37 0.23 3.76
CA TRP A 306 17.21 1.10 3.79
C TRP A 306 16.46 1.00 2.46
N ARG A 307 15.20 0.60 2.51
CA ARG A 307 14.36 0.48 1.30
C ARG A 307 13.53 1.75 1.10
N VAL A 308 13.90 2.53 0.09
CA VAL A 308 13.11 3.66 -0.42
C VAL A 308 11.92 3.12 -1.23
N PRO A 309 10.68 3.54 -0.94
CA PRO A 309 9.50 2.98 -1.61
C PRO A 309 9.29 3.55 -3.01
N SER A 310 8.56 2.80 -3.82
CA SER A 310 8.03 3.26 -5.10
C SER A 310 6.86 4.24 -4.91
N ARG A 311 6.43 4.89 -6.01
CA ARG A 311 5.25 5.77 -6.01
C ARG A 311 3.97 4.99 -5.67
N ALA A 312 3.82 3.78 -6.20
CA ALA A 312 2.67 2.92 -5.92
C ALA A 312 2.63 2.49 -4.45
N GLU A 313 3.80 2.17 -3.86
CA GLU A 313 3.89 1.80 -2.46
C GLU A 313 3.55 2.94 -1.50
N CYS A 314 3.85 4.20 -1.88
CA CYS A 314 3.38 5.36 -1.13
C CYS A 314 1.84 5.37 -1.04
N LEU A 315 1.17 5.07 -2.16
CA LEU A 315 -0.29 5.12 -2.26
C LEU A 315 -0.99 3.89 -1.67
N ARG A 316 -0.27 2.82 -1.33
CA ARG A 316 -0.82 1.72 -0.52
C ARG A 316 -1.26 2.17 0.86
N CYS A 317 -0.46 3.02 1.50
CA CYS A 317 -0.78 3.61 2.80
C CYS A 317 -1.58 4.89 2.64
N HIS A 318 -1.13 5.76 1.75
CA HIS A 318 -1.83 6.99 1.42
C HIS A 318 -2.88 6.67 0.35
N ASN A 319 -3.95 5.97 0.71
CA ASN A 319 -5.15 5.73 -0.12
C ASN A 319 -6.38 6.43 0.46
N LEU A 320 -7.43 6.61 -0.34
CA LEU A 320 -8.64 7.33 0.06
C LEU A 320 -9.30 6.76 1.33
N ASP A 321 -9.26 5.44 1.51
CA ASP A 321 -9.93 4.75 2.61
C ASP A 321 -9.15 4.84 3.93
N GLY A 322 -7.81 4.83 3.89
CA GLY A 322 -6.92 4.95 5.05
C GLY A 322 -6.69 6.39 5.52
N GLY A 323 -7.11 7.37 4.73
CA GLY A 323 -6.87 8.80 4.95
C GLY A 323 -5.60 9.29 4.24
N GLN A 324 -5.70 10.42 3.53
CA GLN A 324 -4.57 11.04 2.85
C GLN A 324 -4.50 12.55 3.18
N PRO A 325 -3.42 13.04 3.81
CA PRO A 325 -2.17 12.36 4.14
C PRO A 325 -2.19 11.69 5.54
N LEU A 326 -1.28 10.74 5.77
CA LEU A 326 -1.13 10.05 7.07
C LEU A 326 -0.11 10.77 7.96
N GLY A 327 -0.42 10.92 9.25
CA GLY A 327 0.47 11.48 10.26
C GLY A 327 0.03 12.85 10.79
N PRO A 328 -0.18 13.88 9.93
CA PRO A 328 -0.70 15.18 10.35
C PRO A 328 -2.19 15.10 10.72
N ARG A 329 -2.47 14.57 11.91
CA ARG A 329 -3.77 14.62 12.57
C ARG A 329 -3.68 15.58 13.75
N ILE A 330 -4.81 16.11 14.21
CA ILE A 330 -4.80 17.09 15.29
C ILE A 330 -4.21 16.51 16.59
N ASP A 331 -4.48 15.25 16.93
CA ASP A 331 -3.86 14.57 18.07
C ASP A 331 -2.34 14.41 17.95
N GLN A 332 -1.81 14.29 16.73
CA GLN A 332 -0.37 14.22 16.48
C GLN A 332 0.31 15.60 16.53
N LEU A 333 -0.41 16.66 16.15
CA LEU A 333 0.11 18.02 16.09
C LEU A 333 -0.08 18.80 17.40
N ASP A 334 -0.94 18.35 18.31
CA ASP A 334 -1.26 19.03 19.59
C ASP A 334 -0.16 18.86 20.65
N ILE A 335 1.07 19.20 20.28
CA ILE A 335 2.28 19.13 21.10
C ILE A 335 2.96 20.50 21.19
N ASP A 336 3.65 20.72 22.30
CA ASP A 336 4.57 21.85 22.44
C ASP A 336 5.85 21.56 21.67
N ALA A 337 6.19 22.43 20.71
CA ALA A 337 7.38 22.31 19.89
C ALA A 337 8.30 23.51 20.09
N THR A 338 9.61 23.28 20.00
CA THR A 338 10.59 24.37 19.99
C THR A 338 10.65 24.99 18.61
N GLN A 339 10.31 26.27 18.57
CA GLN A 339 10.22 27.10 17.39
C GLN A 339 11.60 27.48 16.86
N ALA A 340 11.67 27.88 15.58
CA ALA A 340 12.92 28.32 14.95
C ALA A 340 13.57 29.53 15.68
N ASN A 341 12.78 30.33 16.38
CA ASN A 341 13.21 31.46 17.20
C ASN A 341 13.55 31.08 18.66
N GLY A 342 13.50 29.79 19.01
CA GLY A 342 13.81 29.25 20.34
C GLY A 342 12.66 29.31 21.36
N TRP A 343 11.48 29.80 20.98
CA TRP A 343 10.30 29.79 21.85
C TRP A 343 9.67 28.40 21.87
N VAL A 344 8.98 28.07 22.96
CA VAL A 344 8.15 26.86 23.03
C VAL A 344 6.70 27.31 22.89
N GLU A 345 6.03 26.81 21.86
CA GLU A 345 4.62 27.08 21.54
C GLU A 345 3.98 25.78 21.08
N ASN A 346 2.69 25.59 21.38
CA ASN A 346 1.94 24.48 20.81
C ASN A 346 1.91 24.63 19.29
N GLN A 347 2.24 23.57 18.58
CA GLN A 347 2.43 23.62 17.13
C GLN A 347 1.13 23.96 16.36
N ILE A 348 -0.04 23.60 16.88
CA ILE A 348 -1.32 24.04 16.28
C ILE A 348 -1.48 25.56 16.44
N ASP A 349 -1.14 26.11 17.61
CA ASP A 349 -1.23 27.55 17.84
C ASP A 349 -0.27 28.32 16.94
N GLU A 350 0.93 27.77 16.71
CA GLU A 350 1.88 28.33 15.75
C GLU A 350 1.29 28.34 14.32
N LEU A 351 0.75 27.21 13.84
CA LEU A 351 0.17 27.11 12.50
C LEU A 351 -1.03 28.06 12.32
N VAL A 352 -1.84 28.25 13.36
CA VAL A 352 -2.93 29.24 13.37
C VAL A 352 -2.38 30.67 13.35
N ARG A 353 -1.33 30.95 14.13
CA ARG A 353 -0.68 32.27 14.19
C ARG A 353 0.01 32.64 12.87
N LEU A 354 0.52 31.65 12.14
CA LEU A 354 1.08 31.80 10.79
C LEU A 354 0.00 31.94 9.70
N ASP A 355 -1.29 31.91 10.07
CA ASP A 355 -2.44 31.89 9.14
C ASP A 355 -2.37 30.74 8.14
N MET A 356 -1.76 29.61 8.54
CA MET A 356 -1.66 28.39 7.74
C MET A 356 -2.75 27.36 8.07
N MET A 357 -3.39 27.49 9.23
CA MET A 357 -4.44 26.59 9.70
C MET A 357 -5.58 27.40 10.31
N GLU A 358 -6.82 27.03 10.01
CA GLU A 358 -7.97 27.53 10.76
C GLU A 358 -8.00 26.92 12.16
N ALA A 359 -8.32 27.72 13.18
CA ALA A 359 -8.39 27.24 14.55
C ALA A 359 -9.32 26.02 14.66
N PRO A 360 -8.80 24.83 15.08
CA PRO A 360 -9.63 23.64 15.16
C PRO A 360 -10.78 23.82 16.15
N ALA A 361 -11.97 23.31 15.81
CA ALA A 361 -13.14 23.38 16.68
C ALA A 361 -12.95 22.58 18.00
N SER A 362 -12.14 21.53 17.95
CA SER A 362 -11.80 20.68 19.10
C SER A 362 -10.36 20.22 19.04
N ARG A 363 -9.73 20.08 20.20
CA ARG A 363 -8.41 19.47 20.39
C ARG A 363 -8.53 18.32 21.39
N PRO A 364 -8.29 17.06 20.98
CA PRO A 364 -8.39 15.90 21.87
C PRO A 364 -7.18 15.75 22.81
N GLY A 365 -6.13 16.56 22.63
CA GLY A 365 -4.83 16.39 23.30
C GLY A 365 -3.85 15.58 22.46
N ALA A 366 -2.57 15.68 22.83
CA ALA A 366 -1.48 14.93 22.20
C ALA A 366 -1.71 13.41 22.27
N LEU A 367 -1.44 12.71 21.16
CA LEU A 367 -1.34 11.26 21.16
C LEU A 367 -0.22 10.81 22.10
N VAL A 368 -0.47 9.75 22.86
CA VAL A 368 0.46 9.28 23.90
C VAL A 368 1.76 8.77 23.28
N ALA A 369 2.89 9.37 23.70
CA ALA A 369 4.22 8.95 23.25
C ALA A 369 4.62 7.57 23.81
N LEU A 370 5.32 6.78 22.99
CA LEU A 370 5.71 5.40 23.32
C LEU A 370 6.60 5.31 24.58
N ASP A 371 7.50 6.27 24.76
CA ASP A 371 8.48 6.34 25.85
C ASP A 371 7.98 7.14 27.07
N SER A 372 6.71 7.56 27.06
CA SER A 372 6.10 8.28 28.17
C SER A 372 5.85 7.39 29.40
N THR A 373 5.45 8.04 30.50
CA THR A 373 5.02 7.36 31.74
C THR A 373 3.51 7.08 31.78
N ALA A 374 2.80 7.24 30.66
CA ALA A 374 1.37 6.95 30.57
C ALA A 374 1.09 5.44 30.80
N PRO A 375 -0.15 5.07 31.17
CA PRO A 375 -0.56 3.67 31.28
C PRO A 375 -0.16 2.84 30.05
N VAL A 376 0.20 1.57 30.26
CA VAL A 376 0.70 0.71 29.18
C VAL A 376 -0.33 0.54 28.06
N GLU A 377 -1.62 0.48 28.39
CA GLU A 377 -2.69 0.42 27.41
C GLU A 377 -2.68 1.64 26.50
N GLU A 378 -2.60 2.85 27.06
CA GLU A 378 -2.60 4.09 26.26
C GLU A 378 -1.40 4.14 25.30
N ARG A 379 -0.21 3.71 25.76
CA ARG A 379 0.99 3.65 24.93
C ARG A 379 0.87 2.58 23.83
N ALA A 380 0.38 1.39 24.17
CA ALA A 380 0.17 0.30 23.21
C ALA A 380 -0.87 0.68 22.15
N ARG A 381 -1.97 1.31 22.56
CA ARG A 381 -3.02 1.77 21.66
C ARG A 381 -2.57 2.89 20.74
N ALA A 382 -1.81 3.86 21.24
CA ALA A 382 -1.18 4.89 20.40
C ALA A 382 -0.23 4.28 19.36
N TRP A 383 0.57 3.29 19.77
CA TRP A 383 1.48 2.60 18.84
C TRP A 383 0.71 1.83 17.75
N LEU A 384 -0.34 1.10 18.11
CA LEU A 384 -1.21 0.38 17.17
C LEU A 384 -1.93 1.35 16.22
N ASP A 385 -2.37 2.49 16.74
CA ASP A 385 -3.01 3.52 15.93
C ASP A 385 -2.06 4.01 14.81
N VAL A 386 -0.87 4.45 15.19
CA VAL A 386 0.09 5.05 14.25
C VAL A 386 0.65 4.05 13.25
N ASN A 387 0.82 2.79 13.64
CA ASN A 387 1.46 1.77 12.81
C ASN A 387 0.48 0.86 12.07
N CYS A 388 -0.81 0.84 12.45
CA CYS A 388 -1.75 -0.16 11.95
C CYS A 388 -3.15 0.39 11.61
N ALA A 389 -3.64 1.43 12.29
CA ALA A 389 -5.04 1.83 12.15
C ALA A 389 -5.41 2.36 10.76
N PHE A 390 -4.49 2.97 10.02
CA PHE A 390 -4.72 3.39 8.64
C PHE A 390 -5.02 2.21 7.68
N CYS A 391 -4.69 0.97 8.08
CA CYS A 391 -5.11 -0.25 7.40
C CYS A 391 -6.29 -0.94 8.10
N HIS A 392 -6.30 -0.90 9.43
CA HIS A 392 -7.28 -1.54 10.30
C HIS A 392 -8.25 -0.51 10.87
N LEU A 393 -9.15 -0.04 10.00
CA LEU A 393 -10.28 0.81 10.30
C LEU A 393 -11.48 0.32 9.47
N PRO A 394 -12.72 0.77 9.76
CA PRO A 394 -13.89 0.40 8.97
C PRO A 394 -13.66 0.71 7.49
N ALA A 395 -13.85 -0.30 6.63
CA ALA A 395 -13.58 -0.24 5.19
C ALA A 395 -12.12 0.02 4.77
N GLY A 396 -11.17 -0.01 5.72
CA GLY A 396 -9.74 0.16 5.45
C GLY A 396 -9.13 -0.96 4.59
N PRO A 397 -7.94 -0.70 4.02
CA PRO A 397 -7.30 -1.59 3.04
C PRO A 397 -6.80 -2.92 3.65
N GLY A 398 -6.61 -3.01 4.97
CA GLY A 398 -6.22 -4.26 5.64
C GLY A 398 -7.30 -5.33 5.59
N GLY A 399 -8.56 -4.92 5.41
CA GLY A 399 -9.72 -5.79 5.47
C GLY A 399 -10.01 -6.32 6.89
N GLY A 400 -11.05 -7.15 6.98
CA GLY A 400 -11.56 -7.68 8.24
C GLY A 400 -12.32 -6.67 9.09
N THR A 401 -12.60 -7.04 10.33
CA THR A 401 -13.41 -6.24 11.28
C THR A 401 -12.60 -5.46 12.30
N LEU A 402 -11.27 -5.55 12.25
CA LEU A 402 -10.38 -4.91 13.23
C LEU A 402 -10.34 -3.38 13.04
N ASP A 403 -10.60 -2.64 14.12
CA ASP A 403 -10.51 -1.19 14.18
C ASP A 403 -9.52 -0.79 15.28
N LEU A 404 -8.32 -0.35 14.88
CA LEU A 404 -7.20 -0.06 15.78
C LEU A 404 -7.04 1.43 16.09
N ARG A 405 -7.97 2.27 15.64
CA ARG A 405 -7.89 3.72 15.90
C ARG A 405 -7.96 3.98 17.40
N VAL A 406 -7.20 4.96 17.88
CA VAL A 406 -7.07 5.25 19.32
C VAL A 406 -8.42 5.66 19.96
N GLU A 407 -9.30 6.30 19.20
CA GLU A 407 -10.63 6.73 19.65
C GLU A 407 -11.65 5.59 19.72
N THR A 408 -11.40 4.48 19.03
CA THR A 408 -12.33 3.33 19.02
C THR A 408 -12.36 2.70 20.42
N PRO A 409 -13.53 2.54 21.07
CA PRO A 409 -13.60 1.85 22.36
C PRO A 409 -13.04 0.43 22.26
N LEU A 410 -12.33 -0.03 23.29
CA LEU A 410 -11.62 -1.31 23.27
C LEU A 410 -12.53 -2.50 22.89
N ALA A 411 -13.74 -2.53 23.43
CA ALA A 411 -14.77 -3.53 23.15
C ALA A 411 -15.29 -3.51 21.69
N SER A 412 -15.08 -2.40 20.96
CA SER A 412 -15.52 -2.21 19.57
C SER A 412 -14.42 -2.43 18.54
N THR A 413 -13.20 -2.72 18.99
CA THR A 413 -12.05 -2.92 18.09
C THR A 413 -12.10 -4.25 17.34
N GLY A 414 -12.83 -5.26 17.85
CA GLY A 414 -12.79 -6.62 17.32
C GLY A 414 -11.55 -7.43 17.73
N MET A 415 -10.72 -6.93 18.66
CA MET A 415 -9.44 -7.56 19.01
C MET A 415 -9.52 -8.94 19.65
N CYS A 416 -10.66 -9.33 20.22
CA CYS A 416 -10.85 -10.67 20.79
C CYS A 416 -11.51 -11.67 19.83
N ALA A 417 -11.64 -11.32 18.55
CA ALA A 417 -12.17 -12.23 17.54
C ALA A 417 -11.15 -13.31 17.16
N ALA A 418 -11.64 -14.41 16.59
CA ALA A 418 -10.78 -15.37 15.89
C ALA A 418 -10.12 -14.69 14.67
N PRO A 419 -8.86 -15.02 14.35
CA PRO A 419 -8.17 -14.42 13.21
C PRO A 419 -8.80 -14.81 11.88
N GLU A 420 -9.08 -13.81 11.04
CA GLU A 420 -9.70 -14.04 9.71
C GLU A 420 -8.68 -14.52 8.66
N ARG A 421 -7.39 -14.20 8.83
CA ARG A 421 -6.30 -14.51 7.88
C ARG A 421 -5.33 -15.58 8.40
N GLY A 422 -5.88 -16.69 8.90
CA GLY A 422 -5.09 -17.81 9.43
C GLY A 422 -4.51 -17.57 10.82
N ASP A 423 -4.27 -18.66 11.53
CA ASP A 423 -3.87 -18.70 12.95
C ASP A 423 -2.36 -18.93 13.17
N LEU A 424 -1.57 -18.95 12.08
CA LEU A 424 -0.12 -19.22 12.13
C LEU A 424 0.22 -20.59 12.75
N GLY A 425 -0.73 -21.54 12.76
CA GLY A 425 -0.61 -22.83 13.41
C GLY A 425 -0.83 -22.80 14.92
N ILE A 426 -1.25 -21.66 15.48
CA ILE A 426 -1.50 -21.48 16.91
C ILE A 426 -2.94 -21.90 17.22
N THR A 427 -3.09 -23.09 17.81
CA THR A 427 -4.42 -23.67 18.11
C THR A 427 -5.17 -22.80 19.12
N GLY A 428 -6.36 -22.34 18.74
CA GLY A 428 -7.22 -21.53 19.61
C GLY A 428 -6.79 -20.07 19.72
N ALA A 429 -5.93 -19.59 18.81
CA ALA A 429 -5.50 -18.20 18.81
C ALA A 429 -6.67 -17.23 18.58
N LEU A 430 -6.61 -16.10 19.28
CA LEU A 430 -7.41 -14.91 19.00
C LEU A 430 -6.50 -13.85 18.38
N VAL A 431 -7.09 -12.80 17.82
CA VAL A 431 -6.32 -11.61 17.40
C VAL A 431 -5.50 -11.09 18.59
N VAL A 432 -6.13 -10.96 19.75
CA VAL A 432 -5.52 -10.74 21.07
C VAL A 432 -6.15 -11.73 22.06
N THR A 433 -5.30 -12.52 22.71
CA THR A 433 -5.67 -13.41 23.83
C THR A 433 -5.26 -12.71 25.13
N PRO A 434 -6.23 -12.25 25.96
CA PRO A 434 -5.92 -11.60 27.23
C PRO A 434 -4.98 -12.43 28.11
N GLY A 435 -3.91 -11.82 28.58
CA GLY A 435 -2.92 -12.43 29.47
C GLY A 435 -1.86 -13.28 28.77
N ASP A 436 -1.97 -13.52 27.46
CA ASP A 436 -1.04 -14.40 26.73
C ASP A 436 -0.67 -13.89 25.34
N PRO A 437 0.45 -13.14 25.22
CA PRO A 437 1.00 -12.73 23.93
C PRO A 437 1.35 -13.90 23.01
N SER A 438 1.71 -15.07 23.54
CA SER A 438 2.09 -16.23 22.72
C SER A 438 0.89 -16.89 22.01
N LEU A 439 -0.32 -16.66 22.53
CA LEU A 439 -1.59 -17.05 21.90
C LEU A 439 -2.26 -15.90 21.13
N SER A 440 -1.58 -14.77 20.97
CA SER A 440 -2.09 -13.57 20.29
C SER A 440 -1.51 -13.45 18.88
N ILE A 441 -2.38 -13.44 17.88
CA ILE A 441 -1.95 -13.27 16.47
C ILE A 441 -1.34 -11.89 16.25
N LEU A 442 -1.84 -10.85 16.92
CA LEU A 442 -1.29 -9.51 16.85
C LEU A 442 0.19 -9.51 17.25
N SER A 443 0.53 -9.99 18.45
CA SER A 443 1.92 -10.14 18.95
C SER A 443 2.77 -10.98 18.00
N SER A 444 2.23 -12.12 17.54
CA SER A 444 2.95 -13.01 16.64
C SER A 444 3.31 -12.35 15.31
N ARG A 445 2.44 -11.50 14.75
CA ARG A 445 2.67 -10.83 13.46
C ARG A 445 3.57 -9.60 13.56
N ILE A 446 3.46 -8.82 14.63
CA ILE A 446 4.32 -7.63 14.80
C ILE A 446 5.79 -8.01 15.09
N GLY A 447 6.00 -9.18 15.69
CA GLY A 447 7.32 -9.71 16.06
C GLY A 447 8.07 -10.50 14.98
N ARG A 448 7.60 -10.53 13.72
CA ARG A 448 8.21 -11.32 12.62
C ARG A 448 8.46 -10.49 11.37
N ARG A 449 9.31 -10.98 10.46
CA ARG A 449 9.66 -10.32 9.19
C ARG A 449 9.63 -11.31 8.01
N ASP A 450 8.68 -12.24 8.06
CA ASP A 450 8.35 -13.18 6.97
C ASP A 450 7.07 -12.73 6.22
N VAL A 451 6.55 -13.55 5.32
CA VAL A 451 5.32 -13.25 4.53
C VAL A 451 4.06 -13.01 5.39
N HIS A 452 4.08 -13.34 6.68
CA HIS A 452 2.98 -13.12 7.61
C HIS A 452 3.20 -11.91 8.52
N MET A 453 4.26 -11.12 8.31
CA MET A 453 4.59 -9.95 9.11
C MET A 453 3.53 -8.85 9.08
N MET A 454 3.49 -8.08 10.17
CA MET A 454 2.78 -6.81 10.25
C MET A 454 3.68 -5.73 10.85
N PRO A 455 3.66 -4.49 10.34
CA PRO A 455 3.03 -4.09 9.07
C PRO A 455 3.72 -4.76 7.87
N PRO A 456 3.03 -4.97 6.73
CA PRO A 456 3.57 -5.71 5.57
C PRO A 456 4.51 -4.87 4.69
N LEU A 457 4.69 -3.60 5.01
CA LEU A 457 5.50 -2.66 4.22
C LEU A 457 6.09 -1.57 5.14
N GLY A 458 7.13 -0.89 4.66
CA GLY A 458 7.74 0.25 5.36
C GLY A 458 8.72 -0.11 6.47
N THR A 459 8.97 -1.41 6.68
CA THR A 459 9.90 -1.91 7.69
C THR A 459 10.50 -3.26 7.28
N THR A 460 11.75 -3.48 7.64
CA THR A 460 12.50 -4.73 7.52
C THR A 460 12.95 -5.25 8.89
N GLN A 461 12.82 -4.45 9.94
CA GLN A 461 13.27 -4.75 11.30
C GLN A 461 12.13 -4.69 12.31
N VAL A 462 12.13 -5.59 13.29
CA VAL A 462 11.13 -5.58 14.38
C VAL A 462 11.29 -4.33 15.23
N ASP A 463 10.19 -3.61 15.47
CA ASP A 463 10.14 -2.56 16.50
C ASP A 463 10.08 -3.23 17.88
N VAL A 464 11.24 -3.60 18.42
CA VAL A 464 11.32 -4.35 19.69
C VAL A 464 10.73 -3.55 20.86
N VAL A 465 10.81 -2.22 20.82
CA VAL A 465 10.27 -1.35 21.87
C VAL A 465 8.75 -1.30 21.75
N GLY A 466 8.25 -0.99 20.56
CA GLY A 466 6.81 -0.93 20.27
C GLY A 466 6.10 -2.25 20.51
N SER A 467 6.63 -3.34 19.97
CA SER A 467 6.05 -4.68 20.17
C SER A 467 6.12 -5.11 21.62
N GLY A 468 7.19 -4.77 22.35
CA GLY A 468 7.30 -5.03 23.78
C GLY A 468 6.24 -4.33 24.62
N VAL A 469 5.87 -3.08 24.29
CA VAL A 469 4.78 -2.36 24.95
C VAL A 469 3.42 -3.01 24.66
N VAL A 470 3.20 -3.47 23.43
CA VAL A 470 1.98 -4.21 23.06
C VAL A 470 1.89 -5.53 23.83
N ASP A 471 2.98 -6.30 23.89
CA ASP A 471 3.02 -7.58 24.63
C ASP A 471 2.83 -7.38 26.14
N GLN A 472 3.39 -6.31 26.71
CA GLN A 472 3.16 -5.96 28.11
C GLN A 472 1.68 -5.66 28.35
N TRP A 473 1.07 -4.84 27.50
CA TRP A 473 -0.35 -4.53 27.59
C TRP A 473 -1.22 -5.79 27.50
N ILE A 474 -0.95 -6.68 26.54
CA ILE A 474 -1.68 -7.95 26.40
C ILE A 474 -1.54 -8.81 27.66
N THR A 475 -0.36 -8.87 28.26
CA THR A 475 -0.11 -9.60 29.51
C THR A 475 -0.94 -9.05 30.69
N GLU A 476 -1.19 -7.73 30.71
CA GLU A 476 -1.98 -7.07 31.76
C GLU A 476 -3.51 -7.18 31.54
N LEU A 477 -3.96 -7.54 30.32
CA LEU A 477 -5.37 -7.80 30.04
C LEU A 477 -5.86 -9.05 30.77
N THR A 478 -6.90 -8.90 31.59
CA THR A 478 -7.48 -10.01 32.37
C THR A 478 -8.70 -10.67 31.72
N SER A 479 -9.33 -9.97 30.77
CA SER A 479 -10.51 -10.46 30.06
C SER A 479 -10.66 -9.71 28.74
N CYS A 480 -11.48 -10.26 27.86
CA CYS A 480 -11.87 -9.57 26.64
C CYS A 480 -12.80 -8.40 27.00
N PRO A 481 -12.50 -7.19 26.51
CA PRO A 481 -13.27 -5.97 26.80
C PRO A 481 -14.64 -5.94 26.13
#